data_AF-A0A1W9N0J4-F1
#
_entry.id   AF-A0A1W9N0J4-F1
#
_cell.length_a   1.000
_cell.length_b   1.000
_cell.length_c   1.000
_cell.angle_alpha   90.00
_cell.angle_beta   90.00
_cell.angle_gamma   90.00
#
_symmetry.space_group_name_H-M   'P 1'
#
loop_
_entity.id
_entity.type
_entity.pdbx_description
1 polymer ?
#
loop_
_entity_poly.entity_id
_entity_poly.type
_entity_poly.pdbx_seq_one_letter_code
_entity_poly.pdbx_strand_id
1 'polypeptide(L)' 'MGDDMMLILREYRKTNLHNDLVFCDKKGKHLRSATVLKHFRETLKKAGLPDIRFHDLRHTFASLLILCLKYKRISDT' A
#
# COMPACT_ATOMS: atom_id res chain seq x y z
N MET A 1 -2.46 3.86 13.31
CA MET A 1 -2.00 2.99 12.20
C MET A 1 -2.93 3.05 11.00
N GLY A 2 -4.26 2.94 11.18
CA GLY A 2 -5.22 3.13 10.07
C GLY A 2 -5.49 4.60 9.71
N ASP A 3 -5.39 5.51 10.68
CA ASP A 3 -5.77 6.91 10.49
C ASP A 3 -4.87 7.66 9.50
N ASP A 4 -3.55 7.42 9.55
CA ASP A 4 -2.59 8.03 8.63
C ASP A 4 -2.85 7.62 7.17
N MET A 5 -3.21 6.34 6.95
CA MET A 5 -3.56 5.83 5.63
C MET A 5 -4.81 6.54 5.08
N MET A 6 -5.83 6.71 5.93
CA MET A 6 -7.06 7.41 5.55
C MET A 6 -6.81 8.88 5.23
N LEU A 7 -5.95 9.55 5.99
CA LEU A 7 -5.52 10.93 5.72
C LEU A 7 -4.84 11.03 4.35
N ILE A 8 -3.87 10.16 4.07
CA ILE A 8 -3.15 10.16 2.79
C ILE A 8 -4.11 9.90 1.62
N LEU A 9 -5.00 8.91 1.73
CA LEU A 9 -5.96 8.61 0.65
C LEU A 9 -6.96 9.74 0.44
N ARG A 10 -7.38 10.43 1.51
CA ARG A 10 -8.26 11.59 1.41
C ARG A 10 -7.58 12.76 0.71
N GLU A 11 -6.32 13.05 1.04
CA GLU A 11 -5.55 14.08 0.33
C GLU A 11 -5.31 13.69 -1.13
N TYR A 12 -5.04 12.42 -1.42
CA TYR A 12 -4.91 11.94 -2.79
C TYR A 12 -6.23 12.02 -3.60
N ARG A 13 -7.39 11.81 -2.97
CA ARG A 13 -8.69 11.95 -3.64
C ARG A 13 -8.95 13.40 -4.05
N LYS A 14 -8.52 14.39 -3.27
CA LYS A 14 -8.66 15.82 -3.64
C LYS A 14 -7.91 16.15 -4.93
N THR A 15 -6.76 15.52 -5.18
CA THR A 15 -5.96 15.75 -6.39
C THR A 15 -6.46 14.97 -7.61
N ASN A 16 -7.34 13.98 -7.41
CA ASN A 16 -7.92 13.13 -8.46
C ASN A 16 -9.45 13.19 -8.48
N LEU A 17 -10.03 14.37 -8.23
CA LEU A 17 -11.47 14.53 -8.06
C LEU A 17 -12.27 14.23 -9.34
N HIS A 18 -11.68 14.48 -10.51
CA HIS A 18 -12.33 14.33 -11.81
C HIS A 18 -12.20 12.93 -12.43
N ASN A 19 -11.55 12.00 -11.73
CA ASN A 19 -11.39 10.63 -12.20
C ASN A 19 -12.35 9.67 -11.47
N ASP A 20 -12.98 8.80 -12.24
CA ASP A 20 -13.86 7.75 -11.69
C ASP A 20 -13.07 6.67 -10.94
N LEU A 21 -11.81 6.43 -11.32
CA LEU A 21 -10.94 5.49 -10.62
C LEU A 21 -10.24 6.17 -9.45
N VAL A 22 -10.07 5.41 -8.35
CA VAL A 22 -9.32 5.88 -7.19
C VAL A 22 -7.86 6.13 -7.57
N PHE A 23 -7.21 5.22 -8.30
CA PHE A 23 -5.85 5.36 -8.80
C PHE A 23 -5.82 5.29 -10.32
N CYS A 24 -5.31 6.34 -10.96
CA CYS A 24 -5.20 6.45 -12.42
C CYS A 24 -3.75 6.58 -12.88
N ASP A 25 -3.52 6.26 -14.15
CA ASP A 25 -2.36 6.78 -14.87
C ASP A 25 -2.49 8.29 -15.14
N LYS A 26 -1.45 8.90 -15.72
CA LYS A 26 -1.43 10.34 -16.05
C LYS A 26 -2.52 10.78 -17.04
N LYS A 27 -3.19 9.84 -17.70
CA LYS A 27 -4.27 10.08 -18.67
C LYS A 27 -5.65 9.73 -18.11
N GLY A 28 -5.76 9.46 -16.81
CA GLY A 28 -7.03 9.07 -16.17
C GLY A 28 -7.44 7.62 -16.39
N LYS A 29 -6.59 6.79 -17.02
CA LYS A 29 -6.89 5.39 -17.32
C LYS A 29 -6.43 4.46 -16.20
N HIS A 30 -6.82 3.19 -16.30
CA HIS A 30 -6.40 2.13 -15.38
C HIS A 30 -4.87 2.05 -15.26
N LEU A 31 -4.39 1.89 -14.02
CA LEU A 31 -2.99 1.61 -13.77
C LEU A 31 -2.58 0.26 -14.36
N ARG A 32 -1.49 0.28 -15.14
CA ARG A 32 -0.88 -0.94 -15.66
C ARG A 32 0.01 -1.57 -14.60
N SER A 33 -0.14 -2.86 -14.36
CA SER A 33 0.63 -3.63 -13.37
C SER A 33 2.15 -3.45 -13.51
N ALA A 34 2.65 -3.45 -14.75
CA ALA A 34 4.07 -3.22 -15.04
C ALA A 34 4.57 -1.85 -14.56
N THR A 35 3.75 -0.80 -14.65
CA THR A 35 4.08 0.55 -14.19
C THR A 35 4.18 0.60 -12.67
N VAL A 36 3.22 -0.03 -11.98
CA VAL A 36 3.23 -0.15 -10.52
C VAL A 36 4.49 -0.89 -10.05
N LEU A 37 4.83 -2.00 -10.70
CA LEU A 37 6.01 -2.79 -10.35
C LEU A 37 7.32 -2.02 -10.60
N LYS A 38 7.38 -1.22 -11.68
CA LYS A 38 8.53 -0.34 -11.94
C LYS A 38 8.72 0.67 -10.80
N HIS A 39 7.67 1.40 -10.44
CA HIS A 39 7.74 2.38 -9.35
C HIS A 39 8.03 1.75 -7.99
N PHE A 40 7.53 0.54 -7.76
CA PHE A 40 7.87 -0.22 -6.56
C PHE A 40 9.38 -0.50 -6.48
N ARG A 41 9.99 -1.01 -7.55
CA ARG A 41 11.44 -1.25 -7.60
C ARG A 41 12.26 0.03 -7.45
N GLU A 42 11.81 1.14 -8.04
CA GLU A 42 12.44 2.45 -7.83
C GLU A 42 12.37 2.88 -6.36
N THR A 43 11.25 2.61 -5.69
CA THR A 43 11.06 2.91 -4.27
C THR A 43 11.97 2.06 -3.39
N LEU A 44 12.11 0.75 -3.68
CA LEU A 44 13.05 -0.12 -2.98
C LEU A 44 14.48 0.40 -3.09
N LYS A 45 14.91 0.80 -4.30
CA LYS A 45 16.24 1.39 -4.52
C LYS A 45 16.44 2.68 -3.72
N LYS A 46 15.45 3.57 -3.70
CA LYS A 46 15.49 4.82 -2.91
C LYS A 46 15.57 4.56 -1.41
N ALA A 47 14.95 3.47 -0.95
CA ALA A 47 14.99 3.04 0.44
C ALA A 47 16.25 2.23 0.79
N GLY A 48 17.15 1.95 -0.17
CA GLY A 48 18.34 1.12 0.05
C GLY A 48 18.03 -0.36 0.31
N LEU A 49 16.86 -0.84 -0.12
CA LEU A 49 16.40 -2.20 0.11
C LEU A 49 16.77 -3.15 -1.05
N PRO A 50 16.93 -4.46 -0.77
CA PRO A 50 17.10 -5.47 -1.81
C PRO A 50 15.85 -5.58 -2.69
N ASP A 51 15.96 -6.33 -3.81
CA ASP A 51 14.79 -6.62 -4.65
C ASP A 51 13.83 -7.54 -3.89
N ILE A 52 12.68 -6.98 -3.51
CA ILE A 52 11.59 -7.67 -2.81
C ILE A 52 10.43 -7.80 -3.79
N ARG A 53 9.63 -8.86 -3.68
CA ARG A 53 8.47 -9.04 -4.58
C ARG A 53 7.29 -8.23 -4.08
N PHE A 54 6.48 -7.72 -5.00
CA PHE A 54 5.36 -6.84 -4.65
C PHE A 54 4.33 -7.52 -3.73
N HIS A 55 4.08 -8.82 -3.91
CA HIS A 55 3.12 -9.56 -3.07
C HIS A 55 3.64 -9.84 -1.66
N ASP A 56 4.94 -9.77 -1.42
CA ASP A 56 5.51 -9.95 -0.08
C ASP A 56 5.00 -8.87 0.89
N LEU A 57 4.66 -7.67 0.40
CA LEU A 57 4.01 -6.61 1.21
C LEU A 57 2.72 -7.09 1.87
N ARG A 58 1.88 -7.84 1.13
CA ARG A 58 0.62 -8.38 1.66
C ARG A 58 0.88 -9.50 2.65
N HIS A 59 1.87 -10.35 2.37
CA HIS A 59 2.27 -11.41 3.31
C HIS A 59 2.80 -10.82 4.61
N THR A 60 3.64 -9.78 4.56
CA THR A 60 4.10 -9.07 5.76
C THR A 60 2.93 -8.49 6.54
N PHE A 61 2.00 -7.80 5.88
CA PHE A 61 0.81 -7.25 6.55
C PHE A 61 -0.03 -8.34 7.22
N ALA A 62 -0.31 -9.45 6.51
CA ALA A 62 -1.08 -10.57 7.05
C ALA A 62 -0.39 -11.21 8.26
N SER A 63 0.92 -11.46 8.19
CA SER A 63 1.70 -12.01 9.30
C SER A 63 1.70 -11.09 10.53
N LEU A 64 1.88 -9.78 10.33
CA LEU A 64 1.81 -8.79 11.41
C LEU A 64 0.40 -8.73 12.03
N LEU A 65 -0.64 -8.79 11.21
CA LEU A 65 -2.02 -8.80 11.68
C LEU A 65 -2.32 -10.05 12.53
N ILE A 66 -1.93 -11.23 12.06
CA ILE A 66 -2.10 -12.49 12.81
C ILE A 66 -1.38 -12.41 14.16
N LEU A 67 -0.15 -11.90 14.16
CA LEU A 67 0.63 -11.74 15.39
C LEU A 67 -0.10 -10.81 16.39
N CYS A 68 -0.57 -9.66 15.91
CA CYS A 68 -1.30 -8.69 16.74
C CYS A 68 -2.60 -9.27 17.32
N LEU A 69 -3.36 -10.02 16.52
CA LEU A 69 -4.60 -10.67 16.96
C LEU A 69 -4.34 -11.77 17.99
N LYS A 70 -3.22 -12.51 17.85
CA LYS A 70 -2.82 -13.54 18.84
C LYS A 70 -2.48 -12.92 20.19
N TYR A 71 -1.76 -11.80 20.22
CA TYR A 71 -1.41 -11.13 21.49
C TYR A 71 -2.63 -10.55 22.21
N LYS A 72 -3.58 -9.93 21.50
CA LYS A 72 -4.83 -9.45 22.11
C LYS A 72 -5.63 -10.57 22.78
N ARG A 73 -5.73 -11.73 22.12
CA ARG A 73 -6.49 -12.86 22.67
C ARG A 73 -5.91 -13.42 23.97
N ILE A 74 -4.59 -13.35 24.15
CA ILE A 74 -3.90 -13.88 25.34
C ILE A 74 -3.93 -12.87 26.50
N SER A 75 -3.93 -11.56 26.21
CA SER A 75 -4.04 -10.52 27.24
C SER A 75 -5.45 -10.35 27.80
N ASP A 76 -6.48 -10.84 27.10
CA ASP A 76 -7.89 -10.76 27.50
C ASP A 76 -8.36 -12.00 28.32
N THR A 77 -7.44 -12.89 28.71
CA THR A 77 -7.65 -14.06 29.60
C THR A 77 -6.71 -14.02 30.78
#